data_AF-A0A7V3HWY7-F1
#
_entry.id   AF-A0A7V3HWY7-F1
#
_cell.length_a   1.000
_cell.length_b   1.000
_cell.length_c   1.000
_cell.angle_alpha   90.00
_cell.angle_beta   90.00
_cell.angle_gamma   90.00
#
_symmetry.space_group_name_H-M   'P 1'
#
loop_
_entity.id
_entity.type
_entity.pdbx_description
1 polymer ?
#
loop_
_entity_poly.entity_id
_entity_poly.type
_entity_poly.pdbx_seq_one_letter_code
_entity_poly.pdbx_strand_id
1 'polypeptide(L)'
;MNKSILAATSLAVAAAAGTGSIASPKRVPAWYSRLRKPRYQPPGVAFPVVWTTLYGDIATASAVAIDRFRASGQHDRARAYAAALGVNLTLNAGWSWLFFRYHKLGASAVGAAALAASSADLARRAAQADPRAGLALAPYPLWCTFATVLATHIWRLNR
;
A
#
# COMPACT_ATOMS: atom_id res chain seq x y z
N MET A 1 -10.90 4.50 -20.74
CA MET A 1 -10.43 3.38 -19.89
C MET A 1 -10.35 2.10 -20.68
N ASN A 2 -9.15 1.76 -21.12
CA ASN A 2 -8.89 0.52 -21.84
C ASN A 2 -9.04 -0.68 -20.89
N LYS A 3 -9.93 -1.64 -21.22
CA LYS A 3 -10.29 -2.78 -20.34
C LYS A 3 -9.07 -3.63 -19.96
N SER A 4 -8.09 -3.75 -20.86
CA SER A 4 -6.85 -4.50 -20.61
C SER A 4 -5.93 -3.85 -19.58
N ILE A 5 -5.92 -2.51 -19.48
CA ILE A 5 -5.09 -1.80 -18.49
C ILE A 5 -5.68 -2.00 -17.09
N LEU A 6 -7.01 -1.88 -16.94
CA LEU A 6 -7.70 -2.24 -15.71
C LEU A 6 -7.48 -3.69 -15.31
N ALA A 7 -7.63 -4.62 -16.26
CA ALA A 7 -7.43 -6.03 -15.97
C ALA A 7 -5.99 -6.28 -15.46
N ALA A 8 -4.98 -5.67 -16.09
CA ALA A 8 -3.59 -5.83 -15.68
C ALA A 8 -3.30 -5.20 -14.30
N THR A 9 -3.78 -3.97 -14.03
CA THR A 9 -3.57 -3.32 -12.72
C THR A 9 -4.35 -4.01 -11.62
N SER A 10 -5.60 -4.40 -11.87
CA SER A 10 -6.41 -5.16 -10.93
C SER A 10 -5.81 -6.53 -10.63
N LEU A 11 -5.26 -7.23 -11.63
CA LEU A 11 -4.61 -8.52 -11.42
C LEU A 11 -3.31 -8.37 -10.61
N ALA A 12 -2.49 -7.36 -10.92
CA ALA A 12 -1.27 -7.07 -10.18
C ALA A 12 -1.55 -6.69 -8.72
N VAL A 13 -2.57 -5.86 -8.50
CA VAL A 13 -3.03 -5.50 -7.17
C VAL A 13 -3.63 -6.69 -6.44
N ALA A 14 -4.45 -7.51 -7.10
CA ALA A 14 -5.02 -8.73 -6.51
C ALA A 14 -3.92 -9.75 -6.15
N ALA A 15 -2.88 -9.87 -6.97
CA ALA A 15 -1.72 -10.72 -6.68
C ALA A 15 -0.96 -10.24 -5.45
N ALA A 16 -0.72 -8.93 -5.32
CA ALA A 16 -0.07 -8.33 -4.15
C ALA A 16 -0.93 -8.42 -2.88
N ALA A 17 -2.23 -8.16 -3.00
CA ALA A 17 -3.20 -8.32 -1.93
C ALA A 17 -3.28 -9.79 -1.48
N GLY A 18 -3.23 -10.73 -2.43
CA GLY A 18 -3.19 -12.16 -2.17
C GLY A 18 -1.91 -12.57 -1.45
N THR A 19 -0.73 -12.12 -1.90
CA THR A 19 0.54 -12.44 -1.24
C THR A 19 0.63 -11.83 0.17
N GLY A 20 0.17 -10.60 0.37
CA GLY A 20 0.09 -9.96 1.69
C GLY A 20 -0.92 -10.65 2.62
N SER A 21 -2.05 -11.12 2.08
CA SER A 21 -3.06 -11.86 2.83
C SER A 21 -2.64 -13.28 3.17
N ILE A 22 -1.83 -13.93 2.33
CA ILE A 22 -1.24 -15.26 2.63
C ILE A 22 -0.17 -15.12 3.71
N ALA A 23 0.60 -14.04 3.70
CA ALA A 23 1.60 -13.74 4.73
C ALA A 23 0.97 -13.30 6.08
N SER A 24 -0.22 -12.72 6.06
CA SER A 24 -0.98 -12.35 7.25
C SER A 24 -1.78 -13.55 7.79
N PRO A 25 -1.50 -14.06 9.01
CA PRO A 25 -2.32 -15.09 9.61
C PRO A 25 -3.78 -14.60 9.78
N LYS A 26 -4.74 -15.47 9.43
CA LYS A 26 -6.19 -15.21 9.53
C LYS A 26 -6.68 -14.86 10.95
N ARG A 27 -5.82 -15.03 11.96
CA ARG A 27 -6.06 -14.64 13.36
C ARG A 27 -4.91 -13.78 13.84
N VAL A 28 -5.22 -12.79 14.67
CA VAL A 28 -4.23 -12.00 15.39
C VAL A 28 -3.31 -12.96 16.14
N PRO A 29 -2.02 -13.05 15.78
CA PRO A 29 -1.14 -14.04 16.37
C PRO A 29 -0.96 -13.73 17.86
N ALA A 30 -0.88 -14.77 18.70
CA ALA A 30 -0.84 -14.62 20.16
C ALA A 30 0.28 -13.69 20.67
N TRP A 31 1.38 -13.59 19.91
CA TRP A 31 2.47 -12.64 20.14
C TRP A 31 1.99 -11.18 20.06
N TYR A 32 1.11 -10.87 19.10
CA TYR A 32 0.56 -9.53 18.90
C TYR A 32 -0.40 -9.14 20.01
N SER A 33 -1.10 -10.09 20.61
CA SER A 33 -1.94 -9.83 21.79
C SER A 33 -1.12 -9.53 23.05
N ARG A 34 0.15 -9.94 23.11
CA ARG A 34 1.06 -9.67 24.25
C ARG A 34 1.80 -8.33 24.16
N LEU A 35 1.81 -7.69 22.99
CA LEU A 35 2.46 -6.40 22.78
C LEU A 35 1.67 -5.27 23.45
N ARG A 36 2.37 -4.34 24.10
CA ARG A 36 1.78 -3.07 24.55
C ARG A 36 1.39 -2.24 23.33
N LYS A 37 0.10 -1.92 23.21
CA LYS A 37 -0.48 -1.18 22.10
C LYS A 37 -1.00 0.18 22.56
N PRO A 38 -0.87 1.23 21.75
CA PRO A 38 -1.47 2.51 22.06
C PRO A 38 -3.00 2.44 21.95
N ARG A 39 -3.67 3.22 22.81
CA ARG A 39 -5.15 3.33 22.90
C ARG A 39 -5.87 3.77 21.62
N TYR A 40 -5.15 4.36 20.65
CA TYR A 40 -5.71 4.77 19.36
C TYR A 40 -5.58 3.70 18.26
N GLN A 41 -5.06 2.51 18.58
CA GLN A 41 -4.91 1.45 17.59
C GLN A 41 -6.29 0.96 17.11
N PRO A 42 -6.57 0.99 15.79
CA PRO A 42 -7.83 0.47 15.27
C PRO A 42 -7.89 -1.06 15.42
N PRO A 43 -9.10 -1.64 15.46
CA PRO A 43 -9.28 -3.08 15.61
C PRO A 43 -8.60 -3.84 14.49
N GLY A 44 -8.13 -5.06 14.75
CA GLY A 44 -7.35 -5.86 13.80
C GLY A 44 -8.05 -6.10 12.45
N VAL A 45 -9.39 -6.05 12.43
CA VAL A 45 -10.22 -6.16 11.21
C VAL A 45 -10.21 -4.88 10.36
N ALA A 46 -9.94 -3.71 10.93
CA ALA A 46 -9.89 -2.46 10.19
C ALA A 46 -8.72 -2.45 9.20
N PHE A 47 -7.60 -3.11 9.52
CA PHE A 47 -6.45 -3.22 8.62
C PHE A 47 -6.81 -3.86 7.27
N PRO A 48 -7.29 -5.12 7.22
CA PRO A 48 -7.65 -5.75 5.95
C PRO A 48 -8.77 -5.00 5.23
N VAL A 49 -9.76 -4.45 5.95
CA VAL A 49 -10.84 -3.66 5.33
C VAL A 49 -10.30 -2.43 4.60
N VAL A 50 -9.47 -1.62 5.28
CA VAL A 50 -8.88 -0.43 4.67
C VAL A 50 -7.94 -0.81 3.53
N TRP A 51 -7.14 -1.85 3.68
CA TRP A 51 -6.28 -2.36 2.61
C TRP A 51 -7.07 -2.80 1.38
N THR A 52 -8.19 -3.51 1.54
CA THR A 52 -9.05 -3.91 0.41
C THR A 52 -9.59 -2.69 -0.34
N THR A 53 -10.07 -1.68 0.37
CA THR A 53 -10.54 -0.43 -0.25
C THR A 53 -9.40 0.28 -1.00
N LEU A 54 -8.24 0.42 -0.35
CA LEU A 54 -7.06 1.04 -0.96
C LEU A 54 -6.57 0.30 -2.19
N TYR A 55 -6.62 -1.03 -2.20
CA TYR A 55 -6.28 -1.82 -3.39
C TYR A 55 -7.23 -1.54 -4.55
N GLY A 56 -8.53 -1.40 -4.28
CA GLY A 56 -9.50 -0.95 -5.29
C GLY A 56 -9.18 0.43 -5.86
N ASP A 57 -8.83 1.38 -4.99
CA ASP A 57 -8.43 2.73 -5.38
C ASP A 57 -7.14 2.74 -6.18
N ILE A 58 -6.12 2.00 -5.73
CA ILE A 58 -4.83 1.87 -6.43
C ILE A 58 -5.05 1.29 -7.82
N ALA A 59 -5.83 0.21 -7.96
CA ALA A 59 -6.09 -0.42 -9.25
C ALA A 59 -6.79 0.55 -10.22
N THR A 60 -7.80 1.26 -9.72
CA THR A 60 -8.61 2.19 -10.52
C THR A 60 -7.83 3.45 -10.88
N ALA A 61 -7.22 4.12 -9.90
CA ALA A 61 -6.43 5.32 -10.11
C ALA A 61 -5.19 5.07 -10.97
N SER A 62 -4.53 3.92 -10.79
CA SER A 62 -3.40 3.52 -11.64
C SER A 62 -3.82 3.26 -13.07
N ALA A 63 -4.96 2.60 -13.28
CA ALA A 63 -5.48 2.40 -14.62
C ALA A 63 -5.81 3.74 -15.31
N VAL A 64 -6.46 4.67 -14.60
CA VAL A 64 -6.76 6.02 -15.10
C VAL A 64 -5.47 6.78 -15.43
N ALA A 65 -4.48 6.79 -14.52
CA ALA A 65 -3.22 7.49 -14.73
C ALA A 65 -2.47 6.95 -15.97
N ILE A 66 -2.38 5.63 -16.14
CA ILE A 66 -1.72 5.00 -17.29
C ILE A 66 -2.50 5.28 -18.59
N ASP A 67 -3.84 5.20 -18.58
CA ASP A 67 -4.70 5.50 -19.73
C ASP A 67 -4.49 6.96 -20.19
N ARG A 68 -4.46 7.91 -19.24
CA ARG A 68 -4.23 9.34 -19.50
C ARG A 68 -2.82 9.64 -20.02
N PHE A 69 -1.78 9.03 -19.45
CA PHE A 69 -0.42 9.19 -19.94
C PHE A 69 -0.26 8.61 -21.36
N ARG A 70 -0.87 7.47 -21.66
CA ARG A 70 -0.87 6.90 -23.02
C ARG A 70 -1.67 7.76 -24.00
N ALA A 71 -2.84 8.26 -23.61
CA ALA A 71 -3.67 9.11 -24.45
C ALA A 71 -3.01 10.45 -24.82
N SER A 72 -2.13 10.95 -23.94
CA SER A 72 -1.34 12.16 -24.18
C SER A 72 0.01 11.90 -24.87
N GLY A 73 0.25 10.68 -25.38
CA GLY A 73 1.50 10.29 -26.05
C GLY A 73 2.71 10.14 -25.13
N GLN A 74 2.52 10.25 -23.80
CA GLN A 74 3.58 10.19 -22.80
C GLN A 74 3.84 8.74 -22.33
N HIS A 75 4.22 7.89 -23.27
CA HIS A 75 4.46 6.46 -23.01
C HIS A 75 5.54 6.20 -21.94
N ASP A 76 6.55 7.06 -21.86
CA ASP A 76 7.62 6.95 -20.85
C ASP A 76 7.11 7.21 -19.44
N ARG A 77 6.21 8.19 -19.26
CA ARG A 77 5.57 8.46 -17.96
C ARG A 77 4.67 7.30 -17.54
N ALA A 78 3.94 6.71 -18.50
CA ALA A 78 3.13 5.52 -18.25
C ALA A 78 3.99 4.33 -17.78
N ARG A 79 5.14 4.10 -18.40
CA ARG A 79 6.11 3.05 -17.98
C ARG A 79 6.70 3.35 -16.61
N ALA A 80 7.12 4.59 -16.37
CA ALA A 80 7.66 5.01 -15.08
C ALA A 80 6.63 4.84 -13.95
N TYR A 81 5.36 5.15 -14.21
CA TYR A 81 4.26 4.92 -13.27
C TYR A 81 4.06 3.42 -12.99
N ALA A 82 4.04 2.59 -14.03
CA ALA A 82 3.92 1.14 -13.87
C ALA A 82 5.09 0.53 -13.07
N ALA A 83 6.32 1.03 -13.30
CA ALA A 83 7.49 0.63 -12.51
C ALA A 83 7.34 1.05 -11.04
N ALA A 84 6.91 2.28 -10.76
CA ALA A 84 6.65 2.76 -9.40
C ALA A 84 5.56 1.93 -8.70
N LEU A 85 4.50 1.54 -9.42
CA LEU A 85 3.46 0.64 -8.93
C LEU A 85 4.06 -0.73 -8.55
N GLY A 86 4.89 -1.31 -9.42
CA GLY A 86 5.57 -2.59 -9.14
C GLY A 86 6.46 -2.53 -7.89
N VAL A 87 7.23 -1.45 -7.74
CA VAL A 87 8.05 -1.20 -6.53
C VAL A 87 7.17 -1.10 -5.29
N ASN A 88 6.05 -0.38 -5.37
CA ASN A 88 5.13 -0.21 -4.24
C ASN A 88 4.49 -1.54 -3.82
N LEU A 89 4.05 -2.36 -4.77
CA LEU A 89 3.50 -3.70 -4.50
C LEU A 89 4.56 -4.63 -3.90
N THR A 90 5.81 -4.52 -4.35
CA THR A 90 6.94 -5.30 -3.81
C THR A 90 7.27 -4.89 -2.38
N LEU A 91 7.28 -3.58 -2.09
CA LEU A 91 7.42 -3.03 -0.74
C LEU A 91 6.27 -3.49 0.16
N ASN A 92 5.04 -3.52 -0.35
CA ASN A 92 3.87 -3.96 0.38
C ASN A 92 3.96 -5.44 0.78
N ALA A 93 4.32 -6.31 -0.17
CA ALA A 93 4.55 -7.73 0.08
C ALA A 93 5.71 -7.96 1.06
N GLY A 94 6.81 -7.21 0.88
CA GLY A 94 7.97 -7.24 1.77
C GLY A 94 7.65 -6.79 3.19
N TRP A 95 6.82 -5.76 3.37
CA TRP A 95 6.37 -5.30 4.67
C TRP A 95 5.56 -6.37 5.41
N SER A 96 4.63 -7.04 4.71
CA SER A 96 3.85 -8.14 5.29
C SER A 96 4.77 -9.27 5.78
N TRP A 97 5.81 -9.63 5.02
CA TRP A 97 6.82 -10.59 5.45
C TRP A 97 7.63 -10.11 6.66
N LEU A 98 8.08 -8.85 6.67
CA LEU A 98 8.83 -8.26 7.79
C LEU A 98 8.03 -8.27 9.10
N PHE A 99 6.73 -7.98 9.03
CA PHE A 99 5.86 -7.91 10.20
C PHE A 99 5.47 -9.29 10.72
N PHE A 100 5.01 -10.19 9.84
CA PHE A 100 4.46 -11.48 10.25
C PHE A 100 5.48 -12.62 10.31
N ARG A 101 6.49 -12.64 9.44
CA ARG A 101 7.52 -13.69 9.44
C ARG A 101 8.64 -13.39 10.43
N TYR A 102 9.13 -12.15 10.41
CA TYR A 102 10.32 -11.77 11.17
C TYR A 102 10.03 -11.12 12.52
N HIS A 103 8.77 -10.78 12.83
CA HIS A 103 8.37 -10.15 14.10
C HIS A 103 9.17 -8.88 14.45
N LYS A 104 9.82 -8.24 13.47
CA LYS A 104 10.68 -7.07 13.69
C LYS A 104 9.85 -5.80 13.54
N LEU A 105 9.31 -5.32 14.65
CA LEU A 105 8.50 -4.07 14.71
C LEU A 105 9.27 -2.86 14.17
N GLY A 106 10.55 -2.72 14.52
CA GLY A 106 11.39 -1.61 14.04
C GLY A 106 11.63 -1.66 12.53
N ALA A 107 11.97 -2.83 11.99
CA ALA A 107 12.17 -3.00 10.55
C ALA A 107 10.86 -2.85 9.76
N SER A 108 9.73 -3.24 10.36
CA SER A 108 8.41 -3.01 9.79
C SER A 108 7.99 -1.54 9.81
N ALA A 109 8.43 -0.75 10.79
CA ALA A 109 8.22 0.70 10.80
C ALA A 109 9.00 1.36 9.65
N VAL A 110 10.25 0.94 9.42
CA VAL A 110 11.04 1.41 8.27
C VAL A 110 10.40 0.97 6.95
N GLY A 111 9.94 -0.28 6.85
CA GLY A 111 9.22 -0.78 5.67
C GLY A 111 7.92 -0.01 5.41
N ALA A 112 7.16 0.32 6.45
CA ALA A 112 5.95 1.14 6.33
C ALA A 112 6.28 2.58 5.90
N ALA A 113 7.39 3.15 6.39
CA ALA A 113 7.84 4.48 5.98
C ALA A 113 8.24 4.50 4.50
N ALA A 114 8.97 3.48 4.04
CA ALA A 114 9.34 3.31 2.64
C ALA A 114 8.09 3.12 1.76
N LEU A 115 7.12 2.34 2.24
CA LEU A 115 5.83 2.18 1.57
C LEU A 115 5.11 3.54 1.49
N ALA A 116 5.01 4.29 2.59
CA ALA A 116 4.38 5.62 2.62
C ALA A 116 5.02 6.60 1.62
N ALA A 117 6.35 6.64 1.56
CA ALA A 117 7.06 7.47 0.59
C ALA A 117 6.76 7.03 -0.86
N SER A 118 6.77 5.73 -1.13
CA SER A 118 6.42 5.17 -2.44
C SER A 118 4.95 5.45 -2.82
N SER A 119 4.04 5.34 -1.87
CA SER A 119 2.61 5.64 -2.04
C SER A 119 2.37 7.12 -2.34
N ALA A 120 3.12 8.01 -1.67
CA ALA A 120 3.06 9.45 -1.91
C ALA A 120 3.59 9.80 -3.30
N ASP A 121 4.67 9.15 -3.76
CA ASP A 121 5.18 9.34 -5.11
C ASP A 121 4.18 8.86 -6.18
N LEU A 122 3.52 7.72 -5.95
CA LEU A 122 2.42 7.23 -6.80
C LEU A 122 1.26 8.22 -6.86
N ALA A 123 0.77 8.69 -5.72
CA ALA A 123 -0.32 9.67 -5.64
C ALA A 123 0.04 10.97 -6.38
N ARG A 124 1.27 11.45 -6.23
CA ARG A 124 1.78 12.64 -6.92
C ARG A 124 1.83 12.43 -8.44
N ARG A 125 2.34 11.30 -8.92
CA ARG A 125 2.37 10.98 -10.36
C ARG A 125 0.97 10.80 -10.93
N ALA A 126 0.06 10.18 -10.18
CA ALA A 126 -1.33 10.05 -10.57
C ALA A 126 -2.01 11.42 -10.67
N ALA A 127 -1.78 12.32 -9.71
CA ALA A 127 -2.29 13.69 -9.74
C ALA A 127 -1.78 14.49 -10.95
N GLN A 128 -0.54 14.24 -11.40
CA GLN A 128 0.01 14.85 -12.62
C GLN A 128 -0.66 14.36 -13.90
N ALA A 129 -1.15 13.12 -13.93
CA ALA A 129 -1.94 12.60 -15.06
C ALA A 129 -3.39 13.05 -14.99
N ASP A 130 -4.02 12.89 -13.83
CA ASP A 130 -5.42 13.20 -13.57
C ASP A 130 -5.60 13.58 -12.09
N PRO A 131 -6.02 14.82 -11.79
CA PRO A 131 -6.23 15.26 -10.41
C PRO A 131 -7.19 14.36 -9.63
N ARG A 132 -8.18 13.74 -10.29
CA ARG A 132 -9.14 12.83 -9.64
C ARG A 132 -8.48 11.51 -9.26
N ALA A 133 -7.60 10.98 -10.11
CA ALA A 133 -6.81 9.78 -9.80
C ALA A 133 -5.84 10.04 -8.64
N GLY A 134 -5.21 11.21 -8.62
CA GLY A 134 -4.39 11.67 -7.49
C GLY A 134 -5.18 11.77 -6.18
N LEU A 135 -6.40 12.32 -6.24
CA LEU A 135 -7.29 12.43 -5.08
C LEU A 135 -7.74 11.06 -4.57
N ALA A 136 -8.07 10.13 -5.46
CA ALA A 136 -8.42 8.76 -5.12
C ALA A 136 -7.25 7.98 -4.48
N LEU A 137 -6.01 8.32 -4.84
CA LEU A 137 -4.80 7.74 -4.24
C LEU A 137 -4.36 8.45 -2.96
N ALA A 138 -4.86 9.65 -2.64
CA ALA A 138 -4.47 10.40 -1.44
C ALA A 138 -4.70 9.67 -0.10
N PRO A 139 -5.77 8.85 0.07
CA PRO A 139 -5.95 8.02 1.26
C PRO A 139 -4.82 7.01 1.48
N TYR A 140 -4.13 6.58 0.42
CA TYR A 140 -3.11 5.54 0.48
C TYR A 140 -1.85 5.95 1.26
N PRO A 141 -1.15 7.05 0.92
CA PRO A 141 -0.02 7.52 1.72
C PRO A 141 -0.44 7.91 3.13
N LEU A 142 -1.64 8.50 3.33
CA LEU A 142 -2.15 8.82 4.67
C LEU A 142 -2.24 7.58 5.55
N TRP A 143 -2.81 6.50 5.03
CA TRP A 143 -2.88 5.22 5.74
C TRP A 143 -1.49 4.63 6.02
N CYS A 144 -0.58 4.68 5.05
CA CYS A 144 0.79 4.18 5.23
C CYS A 144 1.57 5.00 6.27
N THR A 145 1.40 6.32 6.30
CA THR A 145 1.99 7.19 7.33
C THR A 145 1.41 6.87 8.70
N PHE A 146 0.09 6.68 8.81
CA PHE A 146 -0.54 6.22 10.05
C PHE A 146 0.02 4.88 10.52
N ALA A 147 0.13 3.90 9.62
CA ALA A 147 0.72 2.60 9.92
C ALA A 147 2.18 2.71 10.37
N THR A 148 2.95 3.62 9.77
CA THR A 148 4.33 3.93 10.16
C THR A 148 4.41 4.48 11.58
N VAL A 149 3.57 5.48 11.91
CA VAL A 149 3.50 6.08 13.24
C VAL A 149 3.08 5.04 14.28
N LEU A 150 2.09 4.22 13.96
CA LEU A 150 1.63 3.14 14.84
C LEU A 150 2.73 2.10 15.08
N ALA A 151 3.38 1.61 14.03
CA ALA A 151 4.49 0.64 14.14
C ALA A 151 5.67 1.21 14.95
N THR A 152 6.00 2.49 14.71
CA THR A 152 7.05 3.20 15.46
C THR A 152 6.69 3.35 16.94
N HIS A 153 5.43 3.66 17.25
CA HIS A 153 4.98 3.80 18.63
C HIS A 153 4.93 2.45 19.35
N ILE A 154 4.44 1.39 18.70
CA ILE A 154 4.47 0.03 19.24
C ILE A 154 5.92 -0.40 19.49
N TRP A 155 6.84 -0.09 18.58
CA TRP A 155 8.27 -0.35 18.78
C TRP A 155 8.82 0.42 19.99
N ARG A 156 8.52 1.70 20.15
CA ARG A 156 8.95 2.48 21.33
C ARG A 156 8.38 1.96 22.65
N LEU A 157 7.16 1.41 22.64
CA LEU A 157 6.51 0.86 23.83
C LEU A 157 7.01 -0.54 24.24
N ASN A 158 7.65 -1.27 23.31
CA ASN A 158 8.13 -2.64 23.52
C ASN A 158 9.65 -2.77 23.26
N ARG A 159 10.37 -1.65 23.28
CA ARG A 159 11.84 -1.59 23.32
C ARG A 159 12.30 -1.59 24.77
#